data_AF-A0A7Z9JHJ7-F1
#
_entry.id   AF-A0A7Z9JHJ7-F1
#
_cell.length_a   1.000
_cell.length_b   1.000
_cell.length_c   1.000
_cell.angle_alpha   90.00
_cell.angle_beta   90.00
_cell.angle_gamma   90.00
#
_symmetry.space_group_name_H-M   'P 1'
#
loop_
_entity.id
_entity.type
_entity.pdbx_description
1 polymer ?
#
loop_
_entity_poly.entity_id
_entity_poly.type
_entity_poly.pdbx_seq_one_letter_code
_entity_poly.pdbx_strand_id
1 'polypeptide(L)'
;GTIQMLDLEGRPSRPINAGGWISRLALRSDERYAAAIIGMNVVHIYDLESQERVWEYEVGETLQDLGFLGDEQLLVGANSGAMILEKDVGILWRKNTSDRVMRIVVTQDGTQAYMGQFDDCLIFAARNYEKAREFEEAARLYEIKNELSRAADMHIQIEQLDKAAELILRLGEKERAALLYEQGEYFAEAANLLEELHFFEHAAKCYESAGDSAKAGQLQAELGDSIKAAELHLQSNDYAEAGKLFVEAGESEKAIDAYEQALDEEVLTIEGSIALGALYVTTEKFDQAIKLLQKIVTDEEFGSRAEHLLAEAFMQKGLFNLAIDHYREALKPDAEITTEKIEIWYDLAWAHERAYDYAEAKKTYKEILRLDYYYKDVSGRLERVNELSSVFDTAAPVNPFASDTHGSAPEGATMPMAQP
;
A
#
# COMPACT_ATOMS: atom_id res chain seq x y z
N GLY A 1 -57.99 -38.01 2.74
CA GLY A 1 -57.32 -38.76 3.82
C GLY A 1 -58.34 -39.02 4.92
N THR A 2 -58.16 -40.09 5.68
CA THR A 2 -59.05 -40.44 6.79
C THR A 2 -58.25 -40.63 8.06
N ILE A 3 -58.80 -40.23 9.20
CA ILE A 3 -58.24 -40.48 10.52
C ILE A 3 -59.02 -41.64 11.16
N GLN A 4 -58.30 -42.64 11.66
CA GLN A 4 -58.85 -43.81 12.33
C GLN A 4 -57.95 -44.20 13.50
N MET A 5 -58.55 -44.67 14.58
CA MET A 5 -57.84 -45.34 15.67
C MET A 5 -57.76 -46.83 15.33
N LEU A 6 -56.63 -47.47 15.62
CA LEU A 6 -56.47 -48.92 15.57
C LEU A 6 -56.23 -49.43 16.99
N ASP A 7 -56.94 -50.49 17.39
CA ASP A 7 -56.59 -51.21 18.61
C ASP A 7 -55.33 -52.08 18.41
N LEU A 8 -54.85 -52.71 19.49
CA LEU A 8 -53.66 -53.57 19.46
C LEU A 8 -53.83 -54.81 18.56
N GLU A 9 -55.06 -55.14 18.19
CA GLU A 9 -55.40 -56.24 17.28
C GLU A 9 -55.60 -55.75 15.83
N GLY A 10 -55.36 -54.46 15.58
CA GLY A 10 -55.44 -53.82 14.27
C GLY A 10 -56.87 -53.52 13.80
N ARG A 11 -57.87 -53.51 14.70
CA ARG A 11 -59.26 -53.22 14.33
C ARG A 11 -59.48 -51.70 14.26
N PRO A 12 -60.01 -51.18 13.15
CA PRO A 12 -60.19 -49.74 12.98
C PRO A 12 -61.47 -49.23 13.65
N SER A 13 -61.40 -48.02 14.19
CA SER A 13 -62.57 -47.22 14.51
C SER A 13 -63.24 -46.67 13.24
N ARG A 14 -64.44 -46.10 13.38
CA ARG A 14 -65.12 -45.44 12.25
C ARG A 14 -64.25 -44.27 11.73
N PRO A 15 -63.97 -44.20 10.41
CA PRO A 15 -63.15 -43.14 9.83
C PRO A 15 -63.76 -41.76 9.97
N ILE A 16 -62.92 -40.80 10.35
CA ILE A 16 -63.16 -39.37 10.18
C ILE A 16 -62.62 -38.96 8.81
N ASN A 17 -63.46 -38.39 7.95
CA ASN A 17 -63.02 -37.88 6.65
C ASN A 17 -62.39 -36.50 6.82
N ALA A 18 -61.11 -36.37 6.51
CA ALA A 18 -60.37 -35.14 6.71
C ALA A 18 -60.54 -34.11 5.58
N GLY A 19 -61.25 -34.44 4.51
CA GLY A 19 -61.53 -33.51 3.39
C GLY A 19 -60.33 -33.22 2.47
N GLY A 20 -59.12 -33.66 2.83
CA GLY A 20 -57.90 -33.51 2.03
C GLY A 20 -56.86 -34.58 2.36
N TRP A 21 -55.68 -34.51 1.75
CA TRP A 21 -54.57 -35.38 2.13
C TRP A 21 -53.97 -34.93 3.46
N ILE A 22 -53.65 -35.89 4.32
CA ILE A 22 -53.11 -35.62 5.65
C ILE A 22 -51.61 -35.78 5.56
N SER A 23 -50.85 -34.71 5.75
CA SER A 23 -49.38 -34.77 5.77
C SER A 23 -48.84 -35.13 7.16
N ARG A 24 -49.61 -34.77 8.20
CA ARG A 24 -49.25 -34.99 9.60
C ARG A 24 -50.46 -35.16 10.49
N LEU A 25 -50.30 -35.92 11.57
CA LEU A 25 -51.31 -36.16 12.59
C LEU A 25 -50.63 -36.16 13.97
N ALA A 26 -51.24 -35.49 14.95
CA ALA A 26 -50.88 -35.57 16.36
C ALA A 26 -52.13 -35.80 17.21
N LEU A 27 -51.95 -36.50 18.32
CA LEU A 27 -52.98 -36.78 19.31
C LEU A 27 -52.69 -35.97 20.57
N ARG A 28 -53.72 -35.38 21.17
CA ARG A 28 -53.61 -34.72 22.47
C ARG A 28 -53.46 -35.78 23.57
N SER A 29 -52.78 -35.43 24.66
CA SER A 29 -52.47 -36.36 25.76
C SER A 29 -53.70 -36.99 26.42
N ASP A 30 -54.87 -36.35 26.33
CA ASP A 30 -56.15 -36.87 26.82
C ASP A 30 -56.90 -37.75 25.80
N GLU A 31 -56.29 -38.02 24.64
CA GLU A 31 -56.80 -38.86 23.55
C GLU A 31 -58.14 -38.41 22.95
N ARG A 32 -58.65 -37.23 23.34
CA ARG A 32 -59.94 -36.72 22.88
C ARG A 32 -59.84 -35.97 21.57
N TYR A 33 -58.75 -35.24 21.36
CA TYR A 33 -58.57 -34.40 20.18
C TYR A 33 -57.38 -34.85 19.34
N ALA A 34 -57.56 -34.80 18.03
CA ALA A 34 -56.50 -34.99 17.05
C ALA A 34 -56.31 -33.72 16.21
N ALA A 35 -55.06 -33.31 16.04
CA ALA A 35 -54.68 -32.23 15.13
C ALA A 35 -54.05 -32.84 13.88
N ALA A 36 -54.38 -32.30 12.71
CA ALA A 36 -53.84 -32.77 11.45
C ALA A 36 -53.45 -31.60 10.54
N ILE A 37 -52.34 -31.76 9.82
CA ILE A 37 -52.01 -30.87 8.71
C ILE A 37 -52.70 -31.45 7.48
N ILE A 38 -53.62 -30.67 6.91
CA ILE A 38 -54.33 -30.98 5.68
C ILE A 38 -53.70 -30.18 4.55
N GLY A 39 -53.35 -30.87 3.46
CA GLY A 39 -52.56 -30.22 2.43
C GLY A 39 -51.13 -29.98 2.90
N MET A 40 -50.65 -28.76 2.67
CA MET A 40 -49.32 -28.32 3.12
C MET A 40 -49.37 -27.23 4.18
N ASN A 41 -50.52 -26.61 4.40
CA ASN A 41 -50.58 -25.31 5.06
C ASN A 41 -51.81 -25.12 5.96
N VAL A 42 -52.78 -26.03 5.95
CA VAL A 42 -53.99 -25.93 6.78
C VAL A 42 -53.89 -26.88 7.97
N VAL A 43 -54.24 -26.39 9.16
CA VAL A 43 -54.34 -27.19 10.39
C VAL A 43 -55.80 -27.41 10.73
N HIS A 44 -56.21 -28.67 10.89
CA HIS A 44 -57.53 -29.03 11.42
C HIS A 44 -57.38 -29.64 12.81
N ILE A 45 -58.35 -29.37 13.70
CA ILE A 45 -58.55 -30.13 14.93
C ILE A 45 -59.88 -30.87 14.85
N TYR A 46 -59.85 -32.15 15.21
CA TYR A 46 -61.01 -33.03 15.27
C TYR A 46 -61.25 -33.46 16.71
N ASP A 47 -62.50 -33.46 17.12
CA ASP A 47 -62.94 -34.16 18.32
C ASP A 47 -63.24 -35.61 17.96
N LEU A 48 -62.50 -36.54 18.55
CA LEU A 48 -62.56 -37.96 18.22
C LEU A 48 -63.83 -38.63 18.78
N GLU A 49 -64.45 -38.03 19.80
CA GLU A 49 -65.71 -38.52 20.39
C GLU A 49 -66.89 -38.20 19.47
N SER A 50 -67.04 -36.93 19.09
CA SER A 50 -68.10 -36.49 18.17
C SER A 50 -67.82 -36.83 16.71
N GLN A 51 -66.57 -37.13 16.36
CA GLN A 51 -66.10 -37.36 14.99
C GLN A 51 -66.24 -36.14 14.06
N GLU A 52 -66.31 -34.95 14.66
CA GLU A 52 -66.47 -33.70 13.94
C GLU A 52 -65.18 -32.87 13.94
N ARG A 53 -65.01 -32.08 12.88
CA ARG A 53 -63.96 -31.07 12.83
C ARG A 53 -64.41 -29.87 13.65
N VAL A 54 -63.66 -29.56 14.70
CA VAL A 54 -63.99 -28.49 15.66
C VAL A 54 -63.23 -27.19 15.38
N TRP A 55 -62.15 -27.25 14.59
CA TRP A 55 -61.36 -26.07 14.25
C TRP A 55 -60.58 -26.26 12.95
N GLU A 56 -60.35 -25.15 12.25
CA GLU A 56 -59.56 -25.05 11.03
C GLU A 56 -58.81 -23.72 11.03
N TYR A 57 -57.54 -23.75 10.62
CA TYR A 57 -56.72 -22.56 10.46
C TYR A 57 -55.74 -22.73 9.30
N GLU A 58 -55.80 -21.82 8.33
CA GLU A 58 -54.84 -21.79 7.23
C GLU A 58 -53.61 -20.97 7.62
N VAL A 59 -52.47 -21.64 7.69
CA VAL A 59 -51.16 -21.01 7.85
C VAL A 59 -50.68 -20.62 6.45
N GLY A 60 -50.22 -19.39 6.26
CA GLY A 60 -49.77 -18.88 4.96
C GLY A 60 -48.44 -19.45 4.45
N GLU A 61 -47.98 -20.60 4.94
CA GLU A 61 -46.72 -21.24 4.56
C GLU A 61 -46.78 -22.76 4.68
N THR A 62 -45.78 -23.45 4.15
CA THR A 62 -45.67 -24.91 4.26
C THR A 62 -45.29 -25.34 5.68
N LEU A 63 -46.13 -26.21 6.24
CA LEU A 63 -45.96 -26.87 7.52
C LEU A 63 -45.33 -28.25 7.32
N GLN A 64 -44.47 -28.64 8.27
CA GLN A 64 -43.67 -29.87 8.25
C GLN A 64 -44.10 -30.86 9.34
N ASP A 65 -44.42 -30.34 10.54
CA ASP A 65 -44.83 -31.15 11.68
C ASP A 65 -45.73 -30.35 12.64
N LEU A 66 -46.47 -31.02 13.51
CA LEU A 66 -47.22 -30.38 14.59
C LEU A 66 -47.33 -31.27 15.84
N GLY A 67 -47.63 -30.66 16.98
CA GLY A 67 -47.94 -31.35 18.24
C GLY A 67 -48.70 -30.46 19.22
N PHE A 68 -49.44 -31.07 20.14
CA PHE A 68 -50.15 -30.35 21.20
C PHE A 68 -49.19 -29.89 22.29
N LEU A 69 -49.14 -28.59 22.56
CA LEU A 69 -48.33 -27.97 23.62
C LEU A 69 -49.27 -27.37 24.67
N GLY A 70 -49.82 -28.22 25.53
CA GLY A 70 -50.91 -27.85 26.45
C GLY A 70 -52.28 -28.24 25.89
N ASP A 71 -53.34 -27.65 26.46
CA ASP A 71 -54.72 -28.06 26.16
C ASP A 71 -55.27 -27.41 24.89
N GLU A 72 -54.92 -26.15 24.62
CA GLU A 72 -55.49 -25.35 23.53
C GLU A 72 -54.46 -24.91 22.49
N GLN A 73 -53.17 -25.14 22.75
CA GLN A 73 -52.10 -24.71 21.88
C GLN A 73 -51.47 -25.85 21.07
N LEU A 74 -51.15 -25.55 19.82
CA LEU A 74 -50.42 -26.42 18.90
C LEU A 74 -49.07 -25.79 18.57
N LEU A 75 -47.99 -26.50 18.85
CA LEU A 75 -46.69 -26.16 18.28
C LEU A 75 -46.62 -26.74 16.87
N VAL A 76 -46.32 -25.89 15.89
CA VAL A 76 -46.26 -26.23 14.47
C VAL A 76 -44.89 -25.88 13.93
N GLY A 77 -44.28 -26.81 13.20
CA GLY A 77 -43.02 -26.66 12.51
C GLY A 77 -43.29 -26.31 11.05
N ALA A 78 -42.60 -25.32 10.53
CA ALA A 78 -42.83 -24.73 9.23
C ALA A 78 -41.51 -24.44 8.51
N ASN A 79 -41.59 -23.97 7.27
CA ASN A 79 -40.41 -23.58 6.49
C ASN A 79 -39.64 -22.41 7.13
N SER A 80 -40.34 -21.45 7.72
CA SER A 80 -39.71 -20.30 8.37
C SER A 80 -39.27 -20.56 9.82
N GLY A 81 -39.68 -21.68 10.42
CA GLY A 81 -39.28 -22.08 11.76
C GLY A 81 -40.40 -22.74 12.54
N ALA A 82 -40.73 -22.23 13.72
CA ALA A 82 -41.78 -22.80 14.57
C ALA A 82 -42.77 -21.75 15.06
N MET A 83 -44.01 -22.19 15.27
CA MET A 83 -45.13 -21.33 15.64
C MET A 83 -46.01 -22.02 16.66
N ILE A 84 -46.54 -21.25 17.61
CA ILE A 84 -47.61 -21.73 18.49
C ILE A 84 -48.92 -21.16 17.96
N LEU A 85 -49.85 -22.06 17.63
CA LEU A 85 -51.22 -21.72 17.28
C LEU A 85 -52.12 -21.95 18.47
N GLU A 86 -53.08 -21.07 18.68
CA GLU A 86 -54.11 -21.20 19.72
C GLU A 86 -55.48 -21.02 19.09
N LYS A 87 -56.44 -21.84 19.54
CA LYS A 87 -57.82 -21.78 19.08
C LYS A 87 -58.40 -20.38 19.33
N ASP A 88 -59.15 -19.87 18.36
CA ASP A 88 -59.80 -18.54 18.37
C ASP A 88 -58.85 -17.31 18.39
N VAL A 89 -57.53 -17.50 18.54
CA VAL A 89 -56.51 -16.44 18.47
C VAL A 89 -55.72 -16.51 17.16
N GLY A 90 -55.41 -17.72 16.68
CA GLY A 90 -54.51 -17.92 15.54
C GLY A 90 -53.06 -18.05 16.00
N ILE A 91 -52.14 -17.23 15.50
CA ILE A 91 -50.72 -17.32 15.82
C ILE A 91 -50.43 -16.58 17.14
N LEU A 92 -50.15 -17.33 18.20
CA LEU A 92 -49.79 -16.80 19.51
C LEU A 92 -48.30 -16.43 19.59
N TRP A 93 -47.45 -17.25 18.98
CA TRP A 93 -46.01 -17.06 18.98
C TRP A 93 -45.37 -17.59 17.71
N ARG A 94 -44.25 -16.98 17.31
CA ARG A 94 -43.43 -17.42 16.18
C ARG A 94 -41.96 -17.25 16.52
N LYS A 95 -41.16 -18.27 16.26
CA LYS A 95 -39.70 -18.19 16.20
C LYS A 95 -39.26 -18.52 14.79
N ASN A 96 -38.73 -17.50 14.15
CA ASN A 96 -38.02 -17.69 12.89
C ASN A 96 -36.71 -18.40 13.20
N THR A 97 -36.41 -19.41 12.40
CA THR A 97 -35.14 -20.15 12.44
C THR A 97 -34.45 -19.98 11.10
N SER A 98 -33.16 -20.28 11.02
CA SER A 98 -32.41 -20.15 9.77
C SER A 98 -32.90 -21.11 8.69
N ASP A 99 -33.57 -22.20 9.08
CA ASP A 99 -34.16 -23.20 8.19
C ASP A 99 -35.34 -23.92 8.84
N ARG A 100 -36.04 -24.73 8.05
CA ARG A 100 -37.30 -25.41 8.39
C ARG A 100 -37.19 -26.33 9.60
N VAL A 101 -38.22 -26.29 10.44
CA VAL A 101 -38.39 -27.24 11.56
C VAL A 101 -39.11 -28.48 11.02
N MET A 102 -38.35 -29.56 10.83
CA MET A 102 -38.82 -30.80 10.18
C MET A 102 -39.55 -31.77 11.12
N ARG A 103 -39.27 -31.66 12.43
CA ARG A 103 -39.81 -32.55 13.45
C ARG A 103 -40.15 -31.80 14.73
N ILE A 104 -41.28 -32.16 15.33
CA ILE A 104 -41.67 -31.71 16.66
C ILE A 104 -41.98 -32.95 17.50
N VAL A 105 -41.46 -32.96 18.73
CA VAL A 105 -41.79 -33.95 19.74
C VAL A 105 -42.18 -33.20 21.00
N VAL A 106 -43.44 -33.35 21.43
CA VAL A 106 -43.94 -32.73 22.66
C VAL A 106 -43.92 -33.78 23.78
N THR A 107 -43.58 -33.37 25.00
CA THR A 107 -43.64 -34.23 26.19
C THR A 107 -45.08 -34.66 26.47
N GLN A 108 -45.25 -35.80 27.15
CA GLN A 108 -46.57 -36.38 27.42
C GLN A 108 -47.48 -35.46 28.24
N ASP A 109 -46.89 -34.65 29.13
CA ASP A 109 -47.60 -33.65 29.94
C ASP A 109 -47.90 -32.35 29.18
N GLY A 110 -47.45 -32.22 27.92
CA GLY A 110 -47.68 -31.05 27.08
C GLY A 110 -46.89 -29.80 27.47
N THR A 111 -45.96 -29.89 28.43
CA THR A 111 -45.29 -28.71 28.99
C THR A 111 -44.02 -28.30 28.24
N GLN A 112 -43.39 -29.23 27.52
CA GLN A 112 -42.13 -29.01 26.81
C GLN A 112 -42.16 -29.63 25.42
N ALA A 113 -41.39 -29.06 24.49
CA ALA A 113 -41.25 -29.63 23.16
C ALA A 113 -39.81 -29.53 22.65
N TYR A 114 -39.41 -30.54 21.88
CA TYR A 114 -38.16 -30.60 21.14
C TYR A 114 -38.46 -30.38 19.66
N MET A 115 -37.61 -29.60 18.99
CA MET A 115 -37.74 -29.28 17.58
C MET A 115 -36.49 -29.71 16.84
N GLY A 116 -36.65 -30.52 15.78
CA GLY A 116 -35.57 -30.90 14.88
C GLY A 116 -35.53 -29.98 13.67
N GLN A 117 -34.42 -29.26 13.49
CA GLN A 117 -34.18 -28.37 12.35
C GLN A 117 -33.33 -29.06 11.28
N PHE A 118 -33.55 -28.74 9.99
CA PHE A 118 -32.80 -29.34 8.89
C PHE A 118 -31.38 -28.77 8.74
N ASP A 119 -31.19 -27.47 9.01
CA ASP A 119 -29.88 -26.81 8.99
C ASP A 119 -28.83 -27.47 9.88
N ASP A 120 -29.26 -27.99 11.03
CA ASP A 120 -28.39 -28.68 11.98
C ASP A 120 -27.72 -29.91 11.37
N CYS A 121 -28.29 -30.54 10.34
CA CYS A 121 -27.71 -31.77 9.78
C CYS A 121 -26.36 -31.53 9.11
N LEU A 122 -26.17 -30.42 8.37
CA LEU A 122 -24.90 -30.13 7.70
C LEU A 122 -23.83 -29.63 8.68
N ILE A 123 -24.21 -28.79 9.65
CA ILE A 123 -23.30 -28.35 10.71
C ILE A 123 -22.93 -29.54 11.61
N PHE A 124 -23.88 -30.42 11.91
CA PHE A 124 -23.63 -31.65 12.66
C PHE A 124 -22.73 -32.61 11.88
N ALA A 125 -22.95 -32.78 10.57
CA ALA A 125 -22.05 -33.55 9.70
C ALA A 125 -20.64 -32.94 9.70
N ALA A 126 -20.51 -31.62 9.50
CA ALA A 126 -19.22 -30.91 9.56
C ALA A 126 -18.48 -31.14 10.88
N ARG A 127 -19.18 -31.06 12.02
CA ARG A 127 -18.61 -31.34 13.35
C ARG A 127 -18.18 -32.80 13.52
N ASN A 128 -18.87 -33.75 12.89
CA ASN A 128 -18.46 -35.15 12.93
C ASN A 128 -17.24 -35.40 12.04
N TYR A 129 -17.17 -34.79 10.86
CA TYR A 129 -15.98 -34.81 10.01
C TYR A 129 -14.77 -34.17 10.71
N GLU A 130 -14.96 -33.03 11.38
CA GLU A 130 -13.96 -32.37 12.22
C GLU A 130 -13.42 -33.31 13.31
N LYS A 131 -14.31 -34.00 14.05
CA LYS A 131 -13.92 -35.00 15.06
C LYS A 131 -13.20 -36.21 14.46
N ALA A 132 -13.59 -36.60 13.25
CA ALA A 132 -12.95 -37.68 12.49
C ALA A 132 -11.61 -37.25 11.85
N ARG A 133 -11.23 -35.97 11.95
CA ARG A 133 -10.06 -35.36 11.30
C ARG A 133 -10.13 -35.36 9.77
N GLU A 134 -11.33 -35.44 9.22
CA GLU A 134 -11.60 -35.24 7.79
C GLU A 134 -11.85 -33.74 7.53
N PHE A 135 -10.79 -32.94 7.69
CA PHE A 135 -10.89 -31.48 7.73
C PHE A 135 -11.31 -30.86 6.39
N GLU A 136 -10.98 -31.47 5.25
CA GLU A 136 -11.37 -30.97 3.93
C GLU A 136 -12.91 -31.01 3.76
N GLU A 137 -13.55 -32.11 4.15
CA GLU A 137 -15.02 -32.21 4.10
C GLU A 137 -15.69 -31.31 5.13
N ALA A 138 -15.12 -31.20 6.33
CA ALA A 138 -15.60 -30.27 7.34
C ALA A 138 -15.55 -28.82 6.85
N ALA A 139 -14.44 -28.41 6.22
CA ALA A 139 -14.26 -27.06 5.66
C ALA A 139 -15.33 -26.76 4.61
N ARG A 140 -15.50 -27.64 3.61
CA ARG A 140 -16.53 -27.49 2.56
C ARG A 140 -17.93 -27.26 3.15
N LEU A 141 -18.30 -28.05 4.16
CA LEU A 141 -19.62 -27.93 4.78
C LEU A 141 -19.77 -26.64 5.59
N TYR A 142 -18.73 -26.20 6.30
CA TYR A 142 -18.72 -24.93 7.01
C TYR A 142 -18.80 -23.74 6.03
N GLU A 143 -18.14 -23.79 4.88
CA GLU A 143 -18.25 -22.76 3.84
C GLU A 143 -19.67 -22.67 3.25
N ILE A 144 -20.30 -23.81 2.95
CA ILE A 144 -21.69 -23.85 2.45
C ILE A 144 -22.65 -23.21 3.45
N LYS A 145 -22.38 -23.38 4.75
CA LYS A 145 -23.16 -22.77 5.83
C LYS A 145 -22.72 -21.35 6.19
N ASN A 146 -21.75 -20.80 5.47
CA ASN A 146 -21.18 -19.47 5.70
C ASN A 146 -20.62 -19.30 7.14
N GLU A 147 -20.17 -20.40 7.76
CA GLU A 147 -19.47 -20.45 9.04
C GLU A 147 -17.96 -20.20 8.79
N LEU A 148 -17.64 -19.02 8.28
CA LEU A 148 -16.33 -18.70 7.69
C LEU A 148 -15.16 -18.91 8.67
N SER A 149 -15.34 -18.58 9.96
CA SER A 149 -14.27 -18.75 10.96
C SER A 149 -13.91 -20.23 11.16
N ARG A 150 -14.91 -21.10 11.24
CA ARG A 150 -14.66 -22.55 11.38
C ARG A 150 -14.08 -23.13 10.09
N ALA A 151 -14.58 -22.70 8.94
CA ALA A 151 -14.03 -23.10 7.64
C ALA A 151 -12.54 -22.72 7.52
N ALA A 152 -12.19 -21.49 7.90
CA ALA A 152 -10.80 -21.03 7.90
C ALA A 152 -9.92 -21.88 8.83
N ASP A 153 -10.38 -22.15 10.06
CA ASP A 153 -9.64 -23.00 11.01
C ASP A 153 -9.41 -24.41 10.44
N MET A 154 -10.38 -24.98 9.73
CA MET A 154 -10.21 -26.27 9.04
C MET A 154 -9.18 -26.19 7.91
N HIS A 155 -9.19 -25.11 7.10
CA HIS A 155 -8.19 -24.89 6.05
C HIS A 155 -6.77 -24.74 6.61
N ILE A 156 -6.61 -24.10 7.78
CA ILE A 156 -5.33 -24.03 8.49
C ILE A 156 -4.84 -25.43 8.89
N GLN A 157 -5.71 -26.32 9.37
CA GLN A 157 -5.33 -27.68 9.76
C GLN A 157 -4.81 -28.53 8.58
N ILE A 158 -5.21 -28.20 7.35
CA ILE A 158 -4.77 -28.89 6.13
C ILE A 158 -3.73 -28.10 5.32
N GLU A 159 -3.13 -27.08 5.93
CA GLU A 159 -2.08 -26.24 5.33
C GLU A 159 -2.51 -25.53 4.03
N GLN A 160 -3.82 -25.35 3.82
CA GLN A 160 -4.37 -24.52 2.74
C GLN A 160 -4.50 -23.07 3.20
N LEU A 161 -3.33 -22.45 3.42
CA LEU A 161 -3.22 -21.14 4.05
C LEU A 161 -3.77 -20.00 3.17
N ASP A 162 -3.71 -20.14 1.85
CA ASP A 162 -4.34 -19.25 0.87
C ASP A 162 -5.85 -19.14 1.10
N LYS A 163 -6.56 -20.27 1.11
CA LYS A 163 -8.02 -20.29 1.32
C LYS A 163 -8.40 -19.84 2.73
N ALA A 164 -7.61 -20.24 3.74
CA ALA A 164 -7.83 -19.75 5.09
C ALA A 164 -7.73 -18.23 5.15
N ALA A 165 -6.69 -17.64 4.53
CA ALA A 165 -6.51 -16.20 4.50
C ALA A 165 -7.65 -15.47 3.76
N GLU A 166 -8.13 -16.00 2.62
CA GLU A 166 -9.29 -15.46 1.90
C GLU A 166 -10.56 -15.44 2.77
N LEU A 167 -10.83 -16.52 3.50
CA LEU A 167 -11.99 -16.62 4.39
C LEU A 167 -11.88 -15.66 5.58
N ILE A 168 -10.70 -15.51 6.16
CA ILE A 168 -10.42 -14.54 7.23
C ILE A 168 -10.54 -13.10 6.71
N LEU A 169 -10.11 -12.83 5.47
CA LEU A 169 -10.27 -11.52 4.85
C LEU A 169 -11.75 -11.16 4.65
N ARG A 170 -12.60 -12.14 4.28
CA ARG A 170 -14.07 -11.96 4.20
C ARG A 170 -14.72 -11.67 5.56
N LEU A 171 -14.11 -12.10 6.66
CA LEU A 171 -14.52 -11.72 8.02
C LEU A 171 -14.07 -10.31 8.41
N GLY A 172 -13.23 -9.66 7.60
CA GLY A 172 -12.69 -8.32 7.85
C GLY A 172 -11.41 -8.29 8.68
N GLU A 173 -10.86 -9.46 9.05
CA GLU A 173 -9.66 -9.59 9.88
C GLU A 173 -8.38 -9.52 9.03
N LYS A 174 -8.10 -8.34 8.45
CA LYS A 174 -6.97 -8.16 7.51
C LYS A 174 -5.61 -8.54 8.08
N GLU A 175 -5.31 -8.18 9.33
CA GLU A 175 -4.03 -8.50 9.98
C GLU A 175 -3.80 -10.02 10.07
N ARG A 176 -4.81 -10.77 10.47
CA ARG A 176 -4.75 -12.23 10.57
C ARG A 176 -4.63 -12.87 9.19
N ALA A 177 -5.31 -12.33 8.19
CA ALA A 177 -5.17 -12.78 6.80
C ALA A 177 -3.75 -12.56 6.27
N ALA A 178 -3.14 -11.40 6.52
CA ALA A 178 -1.76 -11.11 6.12
C ALA A 178 -0.76 -12.10 6.73
N LEU A 179 -0.90 -12.42 8.02
CA LEU A 179 -0.06 -13.42 8.69
C LEU A 179 -0.22 -14.82 8.07
N LEU A 180 -1.44 -15.21 7.69
CA LEU A 180 -1.69 -16.50 7.04
C LEU A 180 -1.07 -16.55 5.63
N TYR A 181 -1.17 -15.46 4.87
CA TYR A 181 -0.50 -15.37 3.57
C TYR A 181 1.02 -15.45 3.72
N GLU A 182 1.60 -14.76 4.70
CA GLU A 182 3.04 -14.82 4.99
C GLU A 182 3.47 -16.24 5.37
N GLN A 183 2.73 -16.92 6.24
CA GLN A 183 2.98 -18.33 6.61
C GLN A 183 2.87 -19.28 5.42
N GLY A 184 2.01 -18.97 4.45
CA GLY A 184 1.85 -19.72 3.21
C GLY A 184 2.83 -19.33 2.11
N GLU A 185 3.80 -18.46 2.38
CA GLU A 185 4.76 -17.93 1.41
C GLU A 185 4.12 -17.11 0.26
N TYR A 186 2.87 -16.67 0.45
CA TYR A 186 2.15 -15.74 -0.44
C TYR A 186 2.52 -14.29 -0.11
N PHE A 187 3.80 -13.97 -0.28
CA PHE A 187 4.38 -12.71 0.20
C PHE A 187 3.81 -11.47 -0.49
N ALA A 188 3.37 -11.57 -1.75
CA ALA A 188 2.80 -10.44 -2.48
C ALA A 188 1.44 -10.03 -1.88
N GLU A 189 0.57 -11.00 -1.63
CA GLU A 189 -0.74 -10.81 -1.00
C GLU A 189 -0.60 -10.31 0.44
N ALA A 190 0.35 -10.86 1.20
CA ALA A 190 0.68 -10.38 2.54
C ALA A 190 1.16 -8.91 2.51
N ALA A 191 2.08 -8.57 1.60
CA ALA A 191 2.63 -7.23 1.47
C ALA A 191 1.55 -6.18 1.16
N ASN A 192 0.67 -6.46 0.19
CA ASN A 192 -0.43 -5.54 -0.17
C ASN A 192 -1.34 -5.26 1.05
N LEU A 193 -1.69 -6.30 1.81
CA LEU A 193 -2.53 -6.13 3.02
C LEU A 193 -1.81 -5.35 4.11
N LEU A 194 -0.51 -5.59 4.33
CA LEU A 194 0.29 -4.88 5.32
C LEU A 194 0.47 -3.40 4.95
N GLU A 195 0.63 -3.10 3.66
CA GLU A 195 0.69 -1.73 3.14
C GLU A 195 -0.63 -1.00 3.35
N GLU A 196 -1.78 -1.63 3.06
CA GLU A 196 -3.11 -1.07 3.35
C GLU A 196 -3.33 -0.80 4.85
N LEU A 197 -2.67 -1.57 5.72
CA LEU A 197 -2.71 -1.41 7.16
C LEU A 197 -1.64 -0.43 7.69
N HIS A 198 -0.85 0.19 6.81
CA HIS A 198 0.26 1.09 7.13
C HIS A 198 1.41 0.46 7.94
N PHE A 199 1.57 -0.87 7.88
CA PHE A 199 2.71 -1.58 8.44
C PHE A 199 3.89 -1.62 7.44
N PHE A 200 4.37 -0.45 7.03
CA PHE A 200 5.34 -0.29 5.93
C PHE A 200 6.63 -1.10 6.11
N GLU A 201 7.18 -1.19 7.32
CA GLU A 201 8.41 -1.96 7.56
C GLU A 201 8.21 -3.46 7.29
N HIS A 202 7.06 -4.01 7.67
CA HIS A 202 6.73 -5.42 7.42
C HIS A 202 6.35 -5.64 5.95
N ALA A 203 5.60 -4.71 5.35
CA ALA A 203 5.25 -4.75 3.94
C ALA A 203 6.51 -4.74 3.05
N ALA A 204 7.50 -3.88 3.34
CA ALA A 204 8.75 -3.84 2.61
C ALA A 204 9.49 -5.19 2.64
N LYS A 205 9.61 -5.83 3.81
CA LYS A 205 10.22 -7.16 3.94
C LYS A 205 9.45 -8.25 3.18
N CYS A 206 8.12 -8.14 3.12
CA CYS A 206 7.29 -9.05 2.33
C CYS A 206 7.49 -8.81 0.83
N TYR A 207 7.56 -7.56 0.36
CA TYR A 207 7.87 -7.25 -1.04
C TYR A 207 9.27 -7.73 -1.45
N GLU A 208 10.26 -7.60 -0.57
CA GLU A 208 11.60 -8.18 -0.77
C GLU A 208 11.52 -9.71 -0.94
N SER A 209 10.79 -10.40 -0.05
CA SER A 209 10.58 -11.86 -0.12
C SER A 209 9.78 -12.30 -1.35
N ALA A 210 8.88 -11.44 -1.84
CA ALA A 210 8.13 -11.65 -3.08
C ALA A 210 8.97 -11.42 -4.35
N GLY A 211 10.18 -10.84 -4.22
CA GLY A 211 11.03 -10.45 -5.34
C GLY A 211 10.61 -9.13 -6.01
N ASP A 212 9.71 -8.35 -5.40
CA ASP A 212 9.33 -7.02 -5.87
C ASP A 212 10.24 -5.95 -5.23
N SER A 213 11.51 -5.95 -5.67
CA SER A 213 12.52 -5.02 -5.16
C SER A 213 12.16 -3.55 -5.42
N ALA A 214 11.38 -3.25 -6.46
CA ALA A 214 10.98 -1.88 -6.78
C ALA A 214 10.02 -1.31 -5.73
N LYS A 215 8.93 -2.03 -5.39
CA LYS A 215 8.02 -1.61 -4.32
C LYS A 215 8.69 -1.63 -2.96
N ALA A 216 9.54 -2.62 -2.69
CA ALA A 216 10.31 -2.65 -1.46
C ALA A 216 11.20 -1.41 -1.33
N GLY A 217 11.90 -1.02 -2.40
CA GLY A 217 12.74 0.18 -2.44
C GLY A 217 11.96 1.46 -2.14
N GLN A 218 10.80 1.63 -2.76
CA GLN A 218 9.91 2.76 -2.51
C GLN A 218 9.49 2.88 -1.04
N LEU A 219 9.06 1.77 -0.42
CA LEU A 219 8.69 1.77 1.00
C LEU A 219 9.89 2.04 1.93
N GLN A 220 11.08 1.54 1.60
CA GLN A 220 12.28 1.85 2.38
C GLN A 220 12.65 3.34 2.30
N ALA A 221 12.45 3.97 1.14
CA ALA A 221 12.66 5.41 0.99
C ALA A 221 11.67 6.21 1.85
N GLU A 222 10.39 5.80 1.90
CA GLU A 222 9.40 6.43 2.79
C GLU A 222 9.72 6.25 4.28
N LEU A 223 10.35 5.13 4.65
CA LEU A 223 10.85 4.87 6.00
C LEU A 223 12.14 5.65 6.33
N GLY A 224 12.73 6.34 5.34
CA GLY A 224 13.93 7.17 5.49
C GLY A 224 15.25 6.39 5.40
N ASP A 225 15.24 5.12 4.97
CA ASP A 225 16.44 4.34 4.71
C ASP A 225 16.85 4.45 3.23
N SER A 226 17.37 5.62 2.85
CA SER A 226 17.76 5.91 1.46
C SER A 226 18.83 4.95 0.92
N ILE A 227 19.72 4.42 1.78
CA ILE A 227 20.76 3.47 1.35
C ILE A 227 20.13 2.15 0.94
N LYS A 228 19.29 1.57 1.82
CA LYS A 228 18.63 0.30 1.52
C LYS A 228 17.66 0.44 0.34
N ALA A 229 16.95 1.56 0.27
CA ALA A 229 16.10 1.88 -0.87
C ALA A 229 16.90 1.89 -2.18
N ALA A 230 18.03 2.58 -2.22
CA ALA A 230 18.90 2.65 -3.40
C ALA A 230 19.40 1.26 -3.83
N GLU A 231 19.83 0.43 -2.88
CA GLU A 231 20.29 -0.95 -3.16
C GLU A 231 19.17 -1.82 -3.76
N LEU A 232 17.93 -1.66 -3.30
CA LEU A 232 16.77 -2.36 -3.86
C LEU A 232 16.41 -1.85 -5.26
N HIS A 233 16.51 -0.54 -5.50
CA HIS A 233 16.32 0.03 -6.83
C HIS A 233 17.38 -0.46 -7.83
N LEU A 234 18.65 -0.59 -7.41
CA LEU A 234 19.69 -1.24 -8.23
C LEU A 234 19.33 -2.68 -8.61
N GLN A 235 18.80 -3.48 -7.68
CA GLN A 235 18.36 -4.85 -7.97
C GLN A 235 17.22 -4.90 -8.98
N SER A 236 16.35 -3.88 -8.98
CA SER A 236 15.27 -3.74 -9.95
C SER A 236 15.68 -3.11 -11.29
N ASN A 237 16.98 -2.80 -11.48
CA ASN A 237 17.52 -2.05 -12.62
C ASN A 237 16.98 -0.62 -12.75
N ASP A 238 16.51 -0.02 -11.66
CA ASP A 238 16.11 1.39 -11.61
C ASP A 238 17.29 2.25 -11.16
N TYR A 239 18.27 2.36 -12.06
CA TYR A 239 19.56 3.02 -11.79
C TYR A 239 19.43 4.51 -11.53
N ALA A 240 18.43 5.17 -12.15
CA ALA A 240 18.21 6.60 -11.97
C ALA A 240 17.69 6.93 -10.57
N GLU A 241 16.68 6.20 -10.08
CA GLU A 241 16.16 6.42 -8.73
C GLU A 241 17.17 5.98 -7.66
N ALA A 242 17.92 4.89 -7.91
CA ALA A 242 19.03 4.50 -7.05
C ALA A 242 20.09 5.60 -6.92
N GLY A 243 20.49 6.22 -8.05
CA GLY A 243 21.43 7.33 -8.06
C GLY A 243 20.96 8.51 -7.22
N LYS A 244 19.68 8.89 -7.36
CA LYS A 244 19.06 9.96 -6.57
C LYS A 244 19.08 9.67 -5.07
N LEU A 245 18.70 8.46 -4.67
CA LEU A 245 18.70 8.04 -3.27
C LEU A 245 20.11 7.97 -2.67
N PHE A 246 21.12 7.56 -3.45
CA PHE A 246 22.52 7.63 -3.00
C PHE A 246 23.02 9.07 -2.83
N VAL A 247 22.58 10.02 -3.65
CA VAL A 247 22.87 11.45 -3.44
C VAL A 247 22.29 11.93 -2.11
N GLU A 248 21.04 11.59 -1.82
CA GLU A 248 20.38 11.95 -0.55
C GLU A 248 21.09 11.32 0.66
N ALA A 249 21.60 10.10 0.51
CA ALA A 249 22.40 9.42 1.52
C ALA A 249 23.84 9.96 1.67
N GLY A 250 24.30 10.83 0.75
CA GLY A 250 25.68 11.35 0.71
C GLY A 250 26.71 10.38 0.13
N GLU A 251 26.29 9.25 -0.43
CA GLU A 251 27.14 8.20 -1.02
C GLU A 251 27.52 8.57 -2.45
N SER A 252 28.38 9.58 -2.59
CA SER A 252 28.67 10.22 -3.89
C SER A 252 29.24 9.28 -4.95
N GLU A 253 30.14 8.35 -4.60
CA GLU A 253 30.70 7.40 -5.57
C GLU A 253 29.65 6.39 -6.05
N LYS A 254 28.82 5.84 -5.14
CA LYS A 254 27.73 4.93 -5.52
C LYS A 254 26.68 5.62 -6.38
N ALA A 255 26.39 6.89 -6.10
CA ALA A 255 25.49 7.70 -6.92
C ALA A 255 26.04 7.90 -8.34
N ILE A 256 27.35 8.15 -8.47
CA ILE A 256 28.01 8.25 -9.78
C ILE A 256 27.89 6.92 -10.53
N ASP A 257 28.24 5.79 -9.90
CA ASP A 257 28.17 4.48 -10.55
C ASP A 257 26.74 4.17 -11.04
N ALA A 258 25.72 4.44 -10.22
CA ALA A 258 24.32 4.24 -10.57
C ALA A 258 23.88 5.15 -11.74
N TYR A 259 24.21 6.44 -11.68
CA TYR A 259 23.85 7.35 -12.78
C TYR A 259 24.64 7.09 -14.06
N GLU A 260 25.90 6.68 -13.98
CA GLU A 260 26.67 6.24 -15.16
C GLU A 260 26.01 5.04 -15.83
N GLN A 261 25.54 4.07 -15.03
CA GLN A 261 24.80 2.92 -15.56
C GLN A 261 23.47 3.34 -16.20
N ALA A 262 22.71 4.24 -15.57
CA ALA A 262 21.49 4.81 -16.15
C ALA A 262 21.77 5.58 -17.46
N LEU A 263 22.90 6.27 -17.55
CA LEU A 263 23.32 7.02 -18.73
C LEU A 263 23.70 6.07 -19.87
N ASP A 264 24.42 4.99 -19.57
CA ASP A 264 24.82 3.96 -20.53
C ASP A 264 23.62 3.19 -21.10
N GLU A 265 22.57 3.01 -20.30
CA GLU A 265 21.30 2.41 -20.74
C GLU A 265 20.36 3.41 -21.44
N GLU A 266 20.78 4.67 -21.60
CA GLU A 266 19.99 5.76 -22.22
C GLU A 266 18.64 6.04 -21.52
N VAL A 267 18.53 5.70 -20.23
CA VAL A 267 17.32 5.92 -19.40
C VAL A 267 17.48 7.10 -18.42
N LEU A 268 18.68 7.69 -18.32
CA LEU A 268 18.93 8.84 -17.45
C LEU A 268 18.24 10.12 -17.96
N THR A 269 17.50 10.78 -17.08
CA THR A 269 16.84 12.06 -17.37
C THR A 269 17.86 13.21 -17.47
N ILE A 270 17.44 14.36 -18.02
CA ILE A 270 18.27 15.57 -18.04
C ILE A 270 18.58 16.02 -16.60
N GLU A 271 17.59 15.98 -15.71
CA GLU A 271 17.78 16.28 -14.29
C GLU A 271 18.80 15.33 -13.64
N GLY A 272 18.70 14.02 -13.90
CA GLY A 272 19.69 13.05 -13.43
C GLY A 272 21.09 13.29 -14.01
N SER A 273 21.18 13.72 -15.28
CA SER A 273 22.43 14.11 -15.91
C SER A 273 23.05 15.38 -15.31
N ILE A 274 22.21 16.34 -14.87
CA ILE A 274 22.65 17.50 -14.09
C ILE A 274 23.17 17.07 -12.72
N ALA A 275 22.47 16.16 -12.04
CA ALA A 275 22.91 15.62 -10.75
C ALA A 275 24.25 14.88 -10.87
N LEU A 276 24.40 14.03 -11.89
CA LEU A 276 25.67 13.37 -12.21
C LEU A 276 26.78 14.39 -12.54
N GLY A 277 26.47 15.42 -13.33
CA GLY A 277 27.41 16.50 -13.63
C GLY A 277 27.88 17.23 -12.37
N ALA A 278 26.96 17.54 -11.45
CA ALA A 278 27.29 18.16 -10.17
C ALA A 278 28.17 17.23 -9.30
N LEU A 279 27.86 15.94 -9.24
CA LEU A 279 28.69 14.95 -8.54
C LEU A 279 30.10 14.86 -9.14
N TYR A 280 30.24 14.90 -10.46
CA TYR A 280 31.56 14.93 -11.09
C TYR A 280 32.35 16.20 -10.73
N VAL A 281 31.70 17.36 -10.62
CA VAL A 281 32.37 18.59 -10.17
C VAL A 281 32.85 18.47 -8.73
N THR A 282 32.01 17.97 -7.82
CA THR A 282 32.36 17.86 -6.39
C THR A 282 33.37 16.75 -6.10
N THR A 283 33.43 15.71 -6.93
CA THR A 283 34.42 14.61 -6.85
C THR A 283 35.66 14.82 -7.73
N GLU A 284 35.87 16.05 -8.22
CA GLU A 284 37.03 16.47 -9.03
C GLU A 284 37.18 15.75 -10.39
N LYS A 285 36.13 15.07 -10.87
CA LYS A 285 36.03 14.42 -12.18
C LYS A 285 35.68 15.43 -13.28
N PHE A 286 36.41 16.55 -13.35
CA PHE A 286 36.05 17.72 -14.16
C PHE A 286 35.90 17.45 -15.67
N ASP A 287 36.74 16.60 -16.25
CA ASP A 287 36.65 16.30 -17.69
C ASP A 287 35.36 15.55 -18.06
N GLN A 288 34.90 14.67 -17.17
CA GLN A 288 33.63 13.95 -17.33
C GLN A 288 32.46 14.92 -17.16
N ALA A 289 32.51 15.79 -16.14
CA ALA A 289 31.52 16.85 -15.93
C ALA A 289 31.35 17.71 -17.19
N ILE A 290 32.46 18.22 -17.74
CA ILE A 290 32.43 19.10 -18.91
C ILE A 290 31.82 18.40 -20.12
N LYS A 291 32.25 17.16 -20.41
CA LYS A 291 31.73 16.39 -21.55
C LYS A 291 30.22 16.12 -21.45
N LEU A 292 29.72 15.87 -20.24
CA LEU A 292 28.31 15.60 -20.00
C LEU A 292 27.48 16.89 -20.10
N LEU A 293 27.86 17.91 -19.34
CA LEU A 293 27.09 19.16 -19.20
C LEU A 293 27.03 19.97 -20.51
N GLN A 294 28.08 19.92 -21.35
CA GLN A 294 28.09 20.57 -22.67
C GLN A 294 26.95 20.11 -23.59
N LYS A 295 26.39 18.91 -23.37
CA LYS A 295 25.25 18.42 -24.15
C LYS A 295 23.92 19.02 -23.69
N ILE A 296 23.87 19.61 -22.49
CA ILE A 296 22.65 20.05 -21.81
C ILE A 296 22.48 21.57 -21.89
N VAL A 297 23.54 22.34 -22.18
CA VAL A 297 23.50 23.82 -22.18
C VAL A 297 22.42 24.46 -23.04
N THR A 298 21.95 23.77 -24.09
CA THR A 298 20.87 24.27 -24.97
C THR A 298 19.46 23.99 -24.44
N ASP A 299 19.34 23.27 -23.33
CA ASP A 299 18.05 22.93 -22.71
C ASP A 299 17.38 24.16 -22.06
N GLU A 300 16.07 24.29 -22.22
CA GLU A 300 15.33 25.47 -21.75
C GLU A 300 15.24 25.56 -20.24
N GLU A 301 15.11 24.42 -19.55
CA GLU A 301 14.90 24.34 -18.11
C GLU A 301 16.23 24.21 -17.37
N PHE A 302 17.11 23.35 -17.86
CA PHE A 302 18.35 22.98 -17.18
C PHE A 302 19.60 23.66 -17.75
N GLY A 303 19.52 24.32 -18.90
CA GLY A 303 20.69 24.93 -19.57
C GLY A 303 21.45 25.93 -18.68
N SER A 304 20.72 26.83 -17.99
CA SER A 304 21.34 27.80 -17.06
C SER A 304 22.09 27.12 -15.91
N ARG A 305 21.56 26.01 -15.38
CA ARG A 305 22.21 25.22 -14.33
C ARG A 305 23.40 24.43 -14.86
N ALA A 306 23.31 23.89 -16.08
CA ALA A 306 24.41 23.23 -16.75
C ALA A 306 25.58 24.19 -17.00
N GLU A 307 25.30 25.41 -17.47
CA GLU A 307 26.29 26.47 -17.68
C GLU A 307 27.01 26.87 -16.39
N HIS A 308 26.26 26.99 -15.28
CA HIS A 308 26.84 27.25 -13.96
C HIS A 308 27.80 26.13 -13.53
N LEU A 309 27.37 24.86 -13.60
CA LEU A 309 28.23 23.73 -13.24
C LEU A 309 29.44 23.57 -14.18
N LEU A 310 29.30 23.90 -15.46
CA LEU A 310 30.44 23.97 -16.39
C LEU A 310 31.45 25.03 -15.98
N ALA A 311 30.97 26.23 -15.60
CA ALA A 311 31.81 27.31 -15.13
C ALA A 311 32.56 26.91 -13.86
N GLU A 312 31.91 26.22 -12.91
CA GLU A 312 32.56 25.66 -11.72
C GLU A 312 33.64 24.64 -12.08
N ALA A 313 33.37 23.72 -13.00
CA ALA A 313 34.37 22.76 -13.48
C ALA A 313 35.59 23.48 -14.09
N PHE A 314 35.38 24.50 -14.91
CA PHE A 314 36.47 25.30 -15.49
C PHE A 314 37.23 26.11 -14.43
N MET A 315 36.54 26.64 -13.41
CA MET A 315 37.16 27.32 -12.28
C MET A 315 38.14 26.41 -11.55
N GLN A 316 37.73 25.19 -11.23
CA GLN A 316 38.57 24.23 -10.52
C GLN A 316 39.77 23.76 -11.36
N LYS A 317 39.61 23.71 -12.69
CA LYS A 317 40.74 23.47 -13.62
C LYS A 317 41.69 24.65 -13.80
N GLY A 318 41.39 25.82 -13.23
CA GLY A 318 42.18 27.04 -13.38
C GLY A 318 41.95 27.78 -14.71
N LEU A 319 40.93 27.41 -15.47
CA LEU A 319 40.59 27.99 -16.76
C LEU A 319 39.63 29.18 -16.58
N PHE A 320 40.08 30.20 -15.85
CA PHE A 320 39.22 31.27 -15.33
C PHE A 320 38.47 32.07 -16.41
N ASN A 321 39.08 32.34 -17.56
CA ASN A 321 38.41 33.08 -18.64
C ASN A 321 37.24 32.28 -19.25
N LEU A 322 37.41 30.96 -19.42
CA LEU A 322 36.32 30.11 -19.89
C LEU A 322 35.21 30.01 -18.85
N ALA A 323 35.56 29.93 -17.57
CA ALA A 323 34.57 29.98 -16.50
C ALA A 323 33.75 31.28 -16.52
N ILE A 324 34.40 32.43 -16.73
CA ILE A 324 33.72 33.73 -16.86
C ILE A 324 32.69 33.71 -18.00
N ASP A 325 33.04 33.16 -19.15
CA ASP A 325 32.13 33.06 -20.30
C ASP A 325 30.90 32.20 -19.95
N HIS A 326 31.11 31.03 -19.36
CA HIS A 326 30.01 30.13 -18.97
C HIS A 326 29.14 30.70 -17.83
N TYR A 327 29.71 31.40 -16.84
CA TYR A 327 28.92 32.10 -15.81
C TYR A 327 28.05 33.20 -16.42
N ARG A 328 28.54 33.92 -17.44
CA ARG A 328 27.76 34.95 -18.15
C ARG A 328 26.61 34.33 -18.94
N GLU A 329 26.82 33.21 -19.60
CA GLU A 329 25.75 32.48 -20.28
C GLU A 329 24.71 31.94 -19.29
N ALA A 330 25.13 31.41 -18.14
CA ALA A 330 24.22 30.98 -17.06
C ALA A 330 23.32 32.12 -16.54
N LEU A 331 23.87 33.34 -16.44
CA LEU A 331 23.13 34.53 -16.04
C LEU A 331 22.29 35.11 -17.17
N LYS A 332 22.71 34.91 -18.42
CA LYS A 332 22.38 35.62 -19.66
C LYS A 332 23.07 37.00 -19.75
N PRO A 333 23.47 37.41 -20.98
CA PRO A 333 24.00 38.75 -21.20
C PRO A 333 23.00 39.81 -20.71
N ASP A 334 23.49 40.82 -20.01
CA ASP A 334 22.72 41.93 -19.42
C ASP A 334 21.82 41.58 -18.22
N ALA A 335 21.97 40.42 -17.61
CA ALA A 335 21.28 40.11 -16.36
C ALA A 335 21.66 41.10 -15.25
N GLU A 336 20.67 41.48 -14.44
CA GLU A 336 20.89 42.28 -13.24
C GLU A 336 21.30 41.38 -12.06
N ILE A 337 22.00 41.97 -11.10
CA ILE A 337 22.36 41.27 -9.86
C ILE A 337 21.11 41.20 -8.99
N THR A 338 20.60 40.00 -8.78
CA THR A 338 19.42 39.72 -7.97
C THR A 338 19.75 38.76 -6.83
N THR A 339 18.94 38.78 -5.77
CA THR A 339 19.11 37.86 -4.63
C THR A 339 18.97 36.39 -5.04
N GLU A 340 18.18 36.09 -6.08
CA GLU A 340 17.96 34.72 -6.56
C GLU A 340 19.21 34.09 -7.19
N LYS A 341 19.97 34.87 -7.97
CA LYS A 341 21.19 34.40 -8.65
C LYS A 341 22.48 34.93 -8.02
N ILE A 342 22.41 35.41 -6.78
CA ILE A 342 23.53 36.05 -6.09
C ILE A 342 24.75 35.12 -5.96
N GLU A 343 24.52 33.80 -5.90
CA GLU A 343 25.57 32.78 -5.88
C GLU A 343 26.35 32.75 -7.20
N ILE A 344 25.66 32.69 -8.34
CA ILE A 344 26.31 32.70 -9.67
C ILE A 344 27.07 34.02 -9.88
N TRP A 345 26.53 35.15 -9.42
CA TRP A 345 27.23 36.44 -9.47
C TRP A 345 28.48 36.48 -8.58
N TYR A 346 28.41 35.86 -7.41
CA TYR A 346 29.56 35.72 -6.52
C TYR A 346 30.65 34.85 -7.16
N ASP A 347 30.27 33.73 -7.76
CA ASP A 347 31.21 32.83 -8.43
C ASP A 347 31.84 33.48 -9.67
N LEU A 348 31.07 34.26 -10.43
CA LEU A 348 31.58 35.09 -11.52
C LEU A 348 32.58 36.16 -11.03
N ALA A 349 32.26 36.88 -9.96
CA ALA A 349 33.17 37.87 -9.38
C ALA A 349 34.47 37.21 -8.87
N TRP A 350 34.35 36.00 -8.32
CA TRP A 350 35.49 35.21 -7.92
C TRP A 350 36.32 34.72 -9.12
N ALA A 351 35.68 34.35 -10.23
CA ALA A 351 36.35 34.02 -11.47
C ALA A 351 37.14 35.22 -12.02
N HIS A 352 36.55 36.42 -12.03
CA HIS A 352 37.24 37.66 -12.40
C HIS A 352 38.44 37.95 -11.49
N GLU A 353 38.30 37.76 -10.16
CA GLU A 353 39.41 37.91 -9.21
C GLU A 353 40.56 36.94 -9.54
N ARG A 354 40.25 35.67 -9.84
CA ARG A 354 41.26 34.66 -10.22
C ARG A 354 41.89 34.92 -11.58
N ALA A 355 41.15 35.54 -12.50
CA ALA A 355 41.63 35.98 -13.80
C ALA A 355 42.42 37.31 -13.75
N TYR A 356 42.64 37.89 -12.56
CA TYR A 356 43.28 39.20 -12.35
C TYR A 356 42.48 40.40 -12.90
N ASP A 357 41.22 40.20 -13.26
CA ASP A 357 40.28 41.27 -13.65
C ASP A 357 39.63 41.89 -12.41
N TYR A 358 40.45 42.58 -11.63
CA TYR A 358 40.05 43.20 -10.36
C TYR A 358 38.99 44.29 -10.53
N ALA A 359 38.91 44.90 -11.71
CA ALA A 359 37.96 45.98 -11.99
C ALA A 359 36.51 45.45 -11.97
N GLU A 360 36.24 44.40 -12.74
CA GLU A 360 34.90 43.78 -12.75
C GLU A 360 34.61 43.03 -11.45
N ALA A 361 35.60 42.31 -10.88
CA ALA A 361 35.42 41.63 -9.59
C ALA A 361 34.96 42.61 -8.48
N LYS A 362 35.63 43.77 -8.37
CA LYS A 362 35.29 44.82 -7.40
C LYS A 362 33.90 45.40 -7.61
N LYS A 363 33.51 45.60 -8.86
CA LYS A 363 32.18 46.13 -9.23
C LYS A 363 31.10 45.15 -8.79
N THR A 364 31.23 43.87 -9.14
CA THR A 364 30.24 42.84 -8.78
C THR A 364 30.17 42.62 -7.27
N TYR A 365 31.31 42.54 -6.56
CA TYR A 365 31.31 42.42 -5.09
C TYR A 365 30.62 43.59 -4.37
N LYS A 366 30.77 44.82 -4.87
CA LYS A 366 30.08 45.99 -4.28
C LYS A 366 28.57 45.90 -4.41
N GLU A 367 28.08 45.47 -5.57
CA GLU A 367 26.65 45.30 -5.78
C GLU A 367 26.10 44.13 -4.97
N ILE A 368 26.85 43.03 -4.83
CA ILE A 368 26.50 41.93 -3.92
C ILE A 368 26.35 42.45 -2.48
N LEU A 369 27.32 43.21 -1.95
CA LEU A 369 27.23 43.80 -0.60
C LEU A 369 26.11 44.82 -0.44
N ARG A 370 25.68 45.45 -1.54
CA ARG A 370 24.56 46.37 -1.55
C ARG A 370 23.22 45.64 -1.40
N LEU A 371 23.12 44.44 -1.96
CA LEU A 371 21.95 43.57 -1.83
C LEU A 371 21.94 42.82 -0.51
N ASP A 372 23.07 42.23 -0.14
CA ASP A 372 23.28 41.52 1.12
C ASP A 372 24.70 41.77 1.65
N TYR A 373 24.77 42.60 2.69
CA TYR A 373 26.03 42.98 3.32
C TYR A 373 26.78 41.81 3.96
N TYR A 374 26.07 40.75 4.37
CA TYR A 374 26.65 39.59 5.06
C TYR A 374 26.81 38.38 4.15
N TYR A 375 26.72 38.57 2.83
CA TYR A 375 26.82 37.47 1.88
C TYR A 375 28.24 36.87 1.85
N LYS A 376 28.34 35.60 2.27
CA LYS A 376 29.58 34.79 2.31
C LYS A 376 30.77 35.60 2.87
N ASP A 377 31.93 35.60 2.18
CA ASP A 377 33.15 36.30 2.56
C ASP A 377 33.40 37.56 1.71
N VAL A 378 32.36 38.09 1.03
CA VAL A 378 32.50 39.15 0.00
C VAL A 378 33.15 40.41 0.53
N SER A 379 32.87 40.83 1.77
CA SER A 379 33.52 42.01 2.36
C SER A 379 35.04 41.84 2.42
N GLY A 380 35.51 40.69 2.89
CA GLY A 380 36.94 40.38 2.95
C GLY A 380 37.55 40.22 1.56
N ARG A 381 36.81 39.64 0.60
CA ARG A 381 37.26 39.56 -0.79
C ARG A 381 37.43 40.92 -1.44
N LEU A 382 36.48 41.83 -1.23
CA LEU A 382 36.51 43.19 -1.75
C LEU A 382 37.72 43.97 -1.19
N GLU A 383 38.02 43.83 0.10
CA GLU A 383 39.22 44.41 0.71
C GLU A 383 40.50 43.88 0.03
N ARG A 384 40.64 42.56 -0.11
CA ARG A 384 41.80 41.95 -0.81
C ARG A 384 41.94 42.44 -2.24
N VAL A 385 40.84 42.50 -3.00
CA VAL A 385 40.85 42.99 -4.38
C VAL A 385 41.25 44.47 -4.45
N ASN A 386 40.85 45.30 -3.47
CA ASN A 386 41.28 46.70 -3.41
C ASN A 386 42.78 46.83 -3.16
N GLU A 387 43.34 46.03 -2.24
CA GLU A 387 44.77 46.00 -1.97
C GLU A 387 45.55 45.55 -3.20
N LEU A 388 45.16 44.42 -3.81
CA LEU A 388 45.81 43.87 -5.00
C LEU A 388 45.75 44.85 -6.17
N SER A 389 44.57 45.44 -6.46
CA SER A 389 44.42 46.47 -7.51
C SER A 389 45.38 47.63 -7.27
N SER A 390 45.50 48.12 -6.02
CA SER A 390 46.40 49.23 -5.72
C SER A 390 47.88 48.88 -5.94
N VAL A 391 48.29 47.64 -5.65
CA VAL A 391 49.65 47.17 -5.89
C VAL A 391 49.94 47.12 -7.38
N PHE A 392 49.03 46.57 -8.19
CA PHE A 392 49.21 46.47 -9.65
C PHE A 392 49.12 47.84 -10.35
N ASP A 393 48.26 48.74 -9.88
CA ASP A 393 48.17 50.12 -10.39
C ASP A 393 49.46 50.91 -10.10
N THR A 394 50.12 50.65 -8.95
CA THR A 394 51.43 51.23 -8.63
C THR A 394 52.61 50.56 -9.33
N ALA A 395 52.39 49.41 -10.00
CA ALA A 395 53.42 48.59 -10.62
C ALA A 395 53.48 48.64 -12.17
N ALA A 396 52.61 49.40 -12.84
CA ALA A 396 52.71 49.61 -14.30
C ALA A 396 53.93 50.51 -14.68
N PRO A 397 54.57 50.29 -15.83
CA PRO A 397 56.00 50.01 -15.92
C PRO A 397 56.88 51.26 -15.85
N VAL A 398 57.94 51.19 -15.03
CA VAL A 398 59.17 51.95 -15.33
C VAL A 398 59.74 51.32 -16.60
N ASN A 399 59.48 51.95 -17.75
CA ASN A 399 60.06 51.57 -19.04
C ASN A 399 61.58 51.70 -18.96
N PRO A 400 62.38 50.61 -18.91
CA PRO A 400 63.84 50.72 -18.81
C PRO A 400 64.50 51.05 -20.16
N PHE A 401 63.72 51.21 -21.23
CA PHE A 401 64.21 51.36 -22.61
C PHE A 401 63.79 52.68 -23.28
N ALA A 402 63.42 53.71 -22.53
CA ALA A 402 63.31 55.07 -23.07
C ALA A 402 64.71 55.70 -23.25
N SER A 403 65.38 55.29 -24.35
CA SER A 403 66.45 55.98 -25.08
C SER A 403 67.61 56.60 -24.27
N ASP A 404 68.67 55.81 -24.06
CA ASP A 404 70.04 56.30 -24.22
C ASP A 404 70.69 55.51 -25.37
N THR A 405 70.72 56.10 -26.55
CA THR A 405 71.59 55.64 -27.63
C THR A 405 72.99 56.16 -27.36
N HIS A 406 73.87 55.32 -26.82
CA HIS A 406 75.24 55.11 -27.34
C HIS A 406 76.01 54.11 -26.47
N GLY A 407 76.50 53.05 -27.11
CA GLY A 407 77.80 52.47 -26.77
C GLY A 407 77.81 51.13 -26.02
N SER A 408 77.97 50.07 -26.81
CA SER A 408 78.90 48.96 -26.52
C SER A 408 78.49 47.89 -25.50
N ALA A 409 78.31 46.67 -26.03
CA ALA A 409 78.40 45.37 -25.36
C ALA A 409 79.79 45.17 -24.68
N PRO A 410 80.08 44.10 -23.88
CA PRO A 410 79.36 42.82 -23.79
C PRO A 410 79.37 42.10 -22.41
N GLU A 411 78.94 40.83 -22.45
CA GLU A 411 79.34 39.68 -21.61
C GLU A 411 78.66 39.43 -20.24
N GLY A 412 77.98 38.27 -20.18
CA GLY A 412 78.23 37.29 -19.11
C GLY A 412 77.13 37.08 -18.06
N ALA A 413 76.86 35.80 -17.82
CA ALA A 413 76.39 35.21 -16.56
C ALA A 413 74.87 35.10 -16.29
N THR A 414 74.36 33.92 -16.66
CA THR A 414 73.65 32.94 -15.80
C THR A 414 72.53 33.42 -14.87
N MET A 415 71.31 32.98 -15.19
CA MET A 415 70.19 32.81 -14.25
C MET A 415 70.47 31.67 -13.26
N PRO A 416 70.02 31.78 -12.00
CA PRO A 416 69.59 30.63 -11.22
C PRO A 416 68.06 30.54 -11.20
N MET A 417 67.55 29.37 -11.58
CA MET A 417 66.22 28.90 -11.24
C MET A 417 66.03 28.88 -9.72
N ALA A 418 64.83 29.25 -9.27
CA ALA A 418 64.28 28.74 -8.02
C ALA A 418 62.74 28.69 -8.14
N GLN A 419 62.26 27.48 -8.37
CA GLN A 419 60.99 26.95 -7.86
C GLN A 419 61.34 26.02 -6.67
N PRO A 420 60.37 25.56 -5.85
CA PRO A 420 58.91 25.60 -6.03
C PRO A 420 58.18 26.65 -5.21
#